data_AF-A0A7C3T7B9-F1
#
_entry.id   AF-A0A7C3T7B9-F1
#
_cell.length_a   1.000
_cell.length_b   1.000
_cell.length_c   1.000
_cell.angle_alpha   90.00
_cell.angle_beta   90.00
_cell.angle_gamma   90.00
#
_symmetry.space_group_name_H-M   'P 1'
#
loop_
_entity.id
_entity.type
_entity.pdbx_description
1 polymer ?
#
loop_
_entity_poly.entity_id
_entity_poly.type
_entity_poly.pdbx_seq_one_letter_code
_entity_poly.pdbx_strand_id
1 'polypeptide(L)'
;MADQDVQKAKGLKAVPDGPVKAFIEGLGMEERMLIVLKAQLYGGRWEPMLEDLRGRLEGKPYIFKLINRIKDDIQRIEVLRQFEAQHQVDLSEYVDLQ
;
A
#
# COMPACT_ATOMS: atom_id res chain seq x y z
N MET A 1 -25.01 -14.26 20.97
CA MET A 1 -23.55 -14.10 20.92
C MET A 1 -23.10 -14.55 19.55
N ALA A 2 -22.94 -13.62 18.62
CA ALA A 2 -22.37 -13.84 17.30
C ALA A 2 -21.90 -12.45 16.82
N ASP A 3 -20.59 -12.28 16.77
CA ASP A 3 -19.87 -11.10 16.34
C ASP A 3 -20.44 -10.53 15.04
N GLN A 4 -20.91 -9.29 15.13
CA GLN A 4 -21.14 -8.42 13.98
C GLN A 4 -20.15 -7.25 14.05
N ASP A 5 -18.86 -7.56 14.06
CA ASP A 5 -17.85 -6.59 13.60
C ASP A 5 -17.74 -6.71 12.07
N VAL A 6 -18.81 -6.30 11.41
CA VAL A 6 -18.75 -5.87 10.01
C VAL A 6 -17.80 -4.68 10.02
N GLN A 7 -16.56 -4.90 9.56
CA GLN A 7 -15.52 -3.90 9.45
C GLN A 7 -16.11 -2.64 8.80
N LYS A 8 -16.34 -1.61 9.62
CA LYS A 8 -16.68 -0.27 9.15
C LYS A 8 -15.68 0.07 8.04
N ALA A 9 -16.18 0.58 6.92
CA ALA A 9 -15.35 1.34 6.00
C ALA A 9 -14.61 2.40 6.83
N LYS A 10 -13.32 2.15 7.11
CA LYS A 10 -12.48 3.10 7.83
C LYS A 10 -12.40 4.32 6.92
N GLY A 11 -13.13 5.37 7.27
CA GLY A 11 -12.90 6.67 6.66
C GLY A 11 -11.43 7.04 6.85
N LEU A 12 -10.83 7.67 5.85
CA LEU A 12 -9.45 8.14 5.91
C LEU A 12 -9.24 8.94 7.20
N LYS A 13 -8.15 8.64 7.90
CA LYS A 13 -7.71 9.41 9.06
C LYS A 13 -7.20 10.77 8.60
N ALA A 14 -7.31 11.76 9.48
CA ALA A 14 -6.65 13.04 9.27
C ALA A 14 -5.14 12.80 9.17
N VAL A 15 -4.52 13.36 8.13
CA VAL A 15 -3.07 13.25 7.94
C VAL A 15 -2.36 14.02 9.06
N PRO A 16 -1.51 13.37 9.87
CA PRO A 16 -0.77 14.06 10.92
C PRO A 16 0.24 15.03 10.30
N ASP A 17 0.33 16.24 10.86
CA ASP A 17 1.30 17.24 10.41
C ASP A 17 2.76 16.75 10.57
N GLY A 18 3.66 17.34 9.78
CA GLY A 18 5.09 17.03 9.81
C GLY A 18 5.50 16.01 8.75
N PRO A 19 6.39 15.05 9.05
CA PRO A 19 7.04 14.22 8.04
C PRO A 19 6.06 13.30 7.29
N VAL A 20 4.99 12.83 7.94
CA VAL A 20 3.97 11.98 7.32
C VAL A 20 3.17 12.75 6.26
N LYS A 21 2.76 13.98 6.57
CA LYS A 21 2.08 14.86 5.61
C LYS A 21 2.94 15.18 4.40
N ALA A 22 4.18 15.62 4.63
CA ALA A 22 5.12 15.95 3.56
C ALA A 22 5.39 14.72 2.66
N PHE A 23 5.47 13.53 3.25
CA PHE A 23 5.64 12.29 2.49
C PHE A 23 4.41 11.98 1.64
N ILE A 24 3.20 12.03 2.19
CA ILE A 24 1.94 11.78 1.46
C ILE A 24 1.72 12.79 0.33
N GLU A 25 2.03 14.07 0.57
CA GLU A 25 1.95 15.13 -0.44
C GLU A 25 2.95 14.89 -1.60
N GLY A 26 4.07 14.24 -1.34
CA GLY A 26 5.07 13.86 -2.34
C GLY A 26 4.77 12.58 -3.12
N LEU A 27 3.73 11.81 -2.76
CA LEU A 27 3.39 10.56 -3.45
C LEU A 27 2.74 10.82 -4.80
N GLY A 28 3.29 10.19 -5.85
CA GLY A 28 2.69 10.12 -7.17
C GLY A 28 1.50 9.17 -7.22
N MET A 29 0.86 9.10 -8.39
CA MET A 29 -0.31 8.24 -8.60
C MET A 29 0.06 6.76 -8.45
N GLU A 30 1.25 6.37 -8.90
CA GLU A 30 1.76 5.01 -8.79
C GLU A 30 1.93 4.57 -7.34
N GLU A 31 2.59 5.37 -6.49
CA GLU A 31 2.75 5.02 -5.07
C GLU A 31 1.40 4.95 -4.36
N ARG A 32 0.50 5.91 -4.63
CA ARG A 32 -0.85 5.93 -4.06
C ARG A 32 -1.64 4.68 -4.44
N MET A 33 -1.55 4.27 -5.70
CA MET A 33 -2.19 3.04 -6.18
C MET A 33 -1.64 1.80 -5.47
N LEU A 34 -0.32 1.71 -5.26
CA LEU A 34 0.29 0.59 -4.53
C LEU A 34 -0.21 0.51 -3.09
N ILE A 35 -0.34 1.65 -2.41
CA ILE A 35 -0.90 1.74 -1.04
C ILE A 35 -2.36 1.25 -1.00
N VAL A 36 -3.19 1.68 -1.96
CA VAL A 36 -4.59 1.26 -2.02
C VAL A 36 -4.70 -0.24 -2.33
N LEU A 37 -3.89 -0.75 -3.26
CA LEU A 37 -3.86 -2.19 -3.59
C LEU A 37 -3.41 -3.04 -2.39
N LYS A 38 -2.42 -2.59 -1.63
CA LYS A 38 -1.99 -3.24 -0.38
C LYS A 38 -3.16 -3.41 0.59
N ALA A 39 -3.97 -2.37 0.78
CA ALA A 39 -5.12 -2.41 1.67
C ALA A 39 -6.24 -3.34 1.14
N GLN A 40 -6.55 -3.26 -0.15
CA GLN A 40 -7.69 -3.97 -0.74
C GLN A 40 -7.42 -5.45 -1.01
N LEU A 41 -6.21 -5.80 -1.49
CA LEU A 41 -5.90 -7.15 -1.99
C LEU A 41 -5.01 -7.97 -1.06
N TYR A 42 -4.15 -7.31 -0.29
CA TYR A 42 -3.12 -7.98 0.52
C TYR A 42 -3.35 -7.85 2.04
N GLY A 43 -4.54 -7.39 2.44
CA GLY A 43 -4.93 -7.25 3.85
C GLY A 43 -4.07 -6.25 4.62
N GLY A 44 -3.58 -5.20 3.94
CA GLY A 44 -2.76 -4.17 4.57
C GLY A 44 -1.32 -4.62 4.86
N ARG A 45 -0.79 -5.63 4.16
CA ARG A 45 0.61 -6.09 4.31
C ARG A 45 1.39 -5.96 3.02
N TRP A 46 2.64 -5.50 3.11
CA TRP A 46 3.52 -5.36 1.95
C TRP A 46 4.18 -6.67 1.53
N GLU A 47 4.47 -7.56 2.48
CA GLU A 47 5.19 -8.81 2.22
C GLU A 47 4.49 -9.69 1.17
N PRO A 48 3.16 -9.95 1.27
CA PRO A 48 2.46 -10.73 0.24
C PRO A 48 2.47 -10.06 -1.14
N MET A 49 2.40 -8.73 -1.19
CA MET A 49 2.45 -7.97 -2.44
C MET A 49 3.84 -8.04 -3.10
N LEU A 50 4.91 -7.95 -2.30
CA LEU A 50 6.28 -8.12 -2.78
C LEU A 50 6.54 -9.53 -3.29
N GLU A 51 5.99 -10.55 -2.62
CA GLU A 51 6.08 -11.94 -3.07
C GLU A 51 5.41 -12.14 -4.42
N ASP A 52 4.20 -11.59 -4.61
CA ASP A 52 3.46 -11.65 -5.87
C ASP A 52 4.23 -10.98 -7.03
N LEU A 53 4.78 -9.78 -6.77
CA LEU A 53 5.58 -9.05 -7.77
C LEU A 53 6.88 -9.78 -8.12
N ARG A 54 7.55 -10.40 -7.15
CA ARG A 54 8.75 -11.22 -7.38
C ARG A 54 8.40 -12.49 -8.17
N GLY A 55 7.31 -13.17 -7.83
CA GLY A 55 6.83 -14.33 -8.59
C GLY A 55 6.52 -13.99 -10.05
N ARG A 56 6.05 -12.77 -10.31
CA ARG A 56 5.80 -12.26 -11.66
C ARG A 56 7.07 -12.09 -12.50
N LEU A 57 8.21 -11.75 -11.88
CA LEU A 57 9.51 -11.73 -12.58
C LEU A 57 9.97 -13.15 -12.97
N GLU A 58 9.54 -14.16 -12.23
CA GLU A 58 9.84 -15.58 -12.46
C GLU A 58 8.86 -16.26 -13.43
N GLY A 59 7.86 -15.53 -13.96
CA GLY A 59 6.86 -16.06 -14.88
C GLY A 59 5.73 -16.86 -14.23
N LYS A 60 5.55 -16.75 -12.90
CA LYS A 60 4.44 -17.41 -12.18
C LYS A 60 3.10 -16.69 -12.43
N PRO A 61 1.96 -17.40 -12.31
CA PRO A 61 0.64 -16.77 -12.27
C PRO A 61 0.57 -15.72 -11.15
N TYR A 62 -0.04 -14.57 -11.40
CA TYR A 62 -0.05 -13.41 -10.50
C TYR A 62 -1.47 -12.83 -10.37
N ILE A 63 -1.75 -12.12 -9.28
CA ILE A 63 -3.10 -11.67 -8.93
C ILE A 63 -3.56 -10.43 -9.75
N PHE A 64 -2.64 -9.52 -10.15
CA PHE A 64 -3.02 -8.28 -10.87
C PHE A 64 -1.99 -7.75 -11.88
N LYS A 65 -2.44 -6.98 -12.90
CA LYS A 65 -1.60 -6.44 -13.99
C LYS A 65 -1.31 -4.94 -13.85
N LEU A 66 -0.16 -4.59 -13.28
CA LEU A 66 0.38 -3.22 -13.32
C LEU A 66 0.88 -2.85 -14.72
N ILE A 67 0.70 -1.58 -15.11
CA ILE A 67 1.12 -0.99 -16.40
C ILE A 67 2.62 -0.65 -16.38
N ASN A 68 3.20 -0.46 -15.20
CA ASN A 68 4.61 -0.07 -14.98
C ASN A 68 5.57 -1.28 -14.92
N ARG A 69 6.89 -1.00 -14.96
CA ARG A 69 7.92 -2.05 -14.82
C ARG A 69 7.89 -2.57 -13.39
N ILE A 70 7.64 -3.87 -13.23
CA ILE A 70 7.55 -4.59 -11.93
C ILE A 70 8.71 -4.27 -10.97
N LYS A 71 9.93 -4.05 -11.49
CA LYS A 71 11.10 -3.69 -10.68
C LYS A 71 10.96 -2.32 -10.02
N ASP A 72 10.37 -1.36 -10.71
CA ASP A 72 10.15 0.00 -10.21
C ASP A 72 9.08 -0.04 -9.10
N ASP A 73 8.03 -0.84 -9.27
CA ASP A 73 6.98 -1.01 -8.26
C ASP A 73 7.53 -1.71 -7.00
N ILE A 74 8.42 -2.69 -7.14
CA ILE A 74 9.14 -3.28 -6.00
C ILE A 74 9.95 -2.20 -5.27
N GLN A 75 10.70 -1.35 -5.99
CA GLN A 75 11.48 -0.28 -5.36
C GLN A 75 10.58 0.73 -4.63
N ARG A 76 9.45 1.14 -5.23
CA ARG A 76 8.46 2.00 -4.59
C ARG A 76 7.92 1.38 -3.30
N ILE A 77 7.53 0.10 -3.34
CA ILE A 77 7.02 -0.59 -2.14
C ILE A 77 8.06 -0.64 -1.03
N GLU A 78 9.33 -0.90 -1.34
CA GLU A 78 10.37 -0.91 -0.31
C GLU A 78 10.55 0.46 0.35
N VAL A 79 10.49 1.55 -0.42
CA VAL A 79 10.51 2.93 0.13
C VAL A 79 9.29 3.19 1.04
N LEU A 80 8.09 2.83 0.57
CA LEU A 80 6.84 2.99 1.33
C LEU A 80 6.87 2.19 2.63
N ARG A 81 7.31 0.93 2.57
CA ARG A 81 7.43 0.02 3.71
C ARG A 81 8.45 0.53 4.73
N GLN A 82 9.60 1.03 4.28
CA GLN A 82 10.61 1.62 5.15
C GLN A 82 10.06 2.86 5.87
N PHE A 83 9.32 3.71 5.16
CA PHE A 83 8.69 4.88 5.75
C PHE A 83 7.65 4.49 6.81
N GLU A 84 6.77 3.53 6.52
CA GLU A 84 5.80 3.00 7.48
C GLU A 84 6.48 2.45 8.74
N ALA A 85 7.55 1.67 8.59
CA ALA A 85 8.30 1.13 9.71
C ALA A 85 8.99 2.22 10.56
N GLN A 86 9.61 3.21 9.91
CA GLN A 86 10.31 4.31 10.58
C GLN A 86 9.35 5.20 11.39
N HIS A 87 8.15 5.46 10.86
CA HIS A 87 7.17 6.36 11.48
C HIS A 87 6.07 5.61 12.26
N GLN A 88 6.07 4.28 12.24
CA GLN A 88 5.05 3.42 12.87
C GLN A 88 3.63 3.77 12.42
N VAL A 89 3.46 4.02 11.12
CA VAL A 89 2.18 4.38 10.49
C VAL A 89 1.79 3.36 9.43
N ASP A 90 0.49 3.30 9.10
CA ASP A 90 0.00 2.63 7.90
C ASP A 90 -0.49 3.70 6.91
N LEU A 91 0.19 3.83 5.77
CA LEU A 91 -0.11 4.85 4.78
C LEU A 91 -1.52 4.67 4.18
N SER A 92 -2.05 3.44 4.20
CA SER A 92 -3.40 3.17 3.70
C SER A 92 -4.51 3.79 4.55
N GLU A 93 -4.20 4.24 5.77
CA GLU A 93 -5.15 4.99 6.58
C GLU A 93 -5.31 6.45 6.14
N TYR A 94 -4.43 6.95 5.25
CA TYR A 94 -4.35 8.36 4.87
C TYR A 94 -4.45 8.62 3.36
N VAL A 95 -4.39 7.57 2.54
CA VAL A 95 -4.31 7.66 1.07
C VAL A 95 -5.48 6.92 0.42
N ASP A 96 -6.09 7.57 -0.57
CA ASP A 96 -7.10 6.98 -1.47
C ASP A 96 -6.83 7.42 -2.93
N LEU A 97 -7.49 6.76 -3.89
CA LEU A 97 -7.52 7.12 -5.30
C LEU A 97 -8.72 8.06 -5.55
N GLN A 98 -8.59 9.33 -5.17
CA GLN A 98 -9.55 10.37 -5.55
C GLN A 98 -9.22 10.97 -6.92
#